data_AF-A0A8S3A2N5-F1
#
_entry.id   AF-A0A8S3A2N5-F1
#
_cell.length_a   1.000
_cell.length_b   1.000
_cell.length_c   1.000
_cell.angle_alpha   90.00
_cell.angle_beta   90.00
_cell.angle_gamma   90.00
#
_symmetry.space_group_name_H-M   'P 1'
#
loop_
_entity.id
_entity.type
_entity.pdbx_description
1 polymer ?
#
loop_
_entity_poly.entity_id
_entity_poly.type
_entity_poly.pdbx_seq_one_letter_code
_entity_poly.pdbx_strand_id
1 'polypeptide(L)'
;RGAFNLSSSIEKDDGKWNDVQIQTTSNDMKTGQKSCVADIHFNQKVTDKRSGQFQRKFNVNVERQGLPAIIWSSDSFSCSN
;
A
#
# COMPACT_ATOMS: atom_id res chain seq x y z
N ARG A 1 -7.80 14.88 -14.76
CA ARG A 1 -7.25 13.59 -15.26
C ARG A 1 -6.68 12.84 -14.07
N GLY A 2 -7.02 11.57 -13.91
CA GLY A 2 -6.51 10.72 -12.84
C GLY A 2 -5.53 9.69 -13.40
N ALA A 3 -4.48 9.36 -12.65
CA ALA A 3 -3.62 8.23 -12.93
C ALA A 3 -3.78 7.21 -11.80
N PHE A 4 -3.87 5.93 -12.18
CA PHE A 4 -3.92 4.79 -11.28
C PHE A 4 -2.79 3.85 -11.68
N ASN A 5 -1.97 3.45 -10.70
CA ASN A 5 -0.96 2.41 -10.89
C ASN A 5 -1.17 1.33 -9.83
N LEU A 6 -1.22 0.08 -10.28
CA LEU A 6 -1.30 -1.11 -9.45
C LEU A 6 -0.09 -1.99 -9.77
N SER A 7 0.81 -2.15 -8.80
CA SER A 7 1.85 -3.18 -8.85
C SER A 7 1.53 -4.21 -7.79
N SER A 8 1.31 -5.45 -8.22
CA SER A 8 1.20 -6.62 -7.34
C SER A 8 2.27 -7.64 -7.72
N SER A 9 2.88 -8.27 -6.72
CA SER A 9 3.70 -9.46 -6.91
C SER A 9 2.92 -10.69 -6.42
N ILE A 10 2.80 -11.70 -7.28
CA ILE A 10 2.22 -12.99 -6.93
C ILE A 10 3.20 -13.72 -6.02
N GLU A 11 2.63 -14.32 -4.96
CA GLU A 11 3.28 -15.00 -3.85
C GLU A 11 4.58 -15.72 -4.25
N LYS A 12 5.71 -15.27 -3.69
CA LYS A 12 6.96 -16.02 -3.75
C LYS A 12 7.05 -16.95 -2.54
N ASP A 13 7.23 -18.23 -2.85
CA ASP A 13 7.24 -19.35 -1.91
C ASP A 13 8.41 -19.33 -0.88
N ASP A 14 9.22 -18.27 -0.88
CA ASP A 14 10.54 -18.14 -0.23
C ASP A 14 10.55 -17.25 1.02
N GLY A 15 9.39 -16.86 1.56
CA GLY A 15 9.31 -16.05 2.77
C GLY A 15 9.71 -14.59 2.55
N LYS A 16 9.65 -14.10 1.31
CA LYS A 16 9.75 -12.67 0.98
C LYS A 16 8.43 -11.94 1.24
N TRP A 17 8.52 -10.63 1.38
CA TRP A 17 7.35 -9.76 1.42
C TRP A 17 6.70 -9.73 0.03
N ASN A 18 5.39 -9.91 0.01
CA ASN A 18 4.57 -9.65 -1.16
C ASN A 18 4.06 -8.22 -1.04
N ASP A 19 4.75 -7.32 -1.74
CA ASP A 19 4.42 -5.90 -1.74
C ASP A 19 3.36 -5.63 -2.82
N VAL A 20 2.26 -5.03 -2.40
CA VAL A 20 1.20 -4.49 -3.27
C VAL A 20 1.15 -3.00 -3.04
N GLN A 21 1.35 -2.24 -4.12
CA GLN A 21 1.25 -0.79 -4.08
C GLN A 21 0.11 -0.33 -4.98
N ILE A 22 -0.74 0.52 -4.41
CA ILE A 22 -1.79 1.24 -5.11
C ILE A 22 -1.47 2.72 -5.01
N GLN A 23 -1.12 3.31 -6.14
CA GLN A 23 -0.90 4.75 -6.23
C GLN A 23 -1.98 5.38 -7.11
N THR A 24 -2.64 6.38 -6.55
CA THR A 24 -3.60 7.21 -7.27
C THR A 24 -3.19 8.67 -7.20
N THR A 25 -3.37 9.37 -8.31
CA THR A 25 -3.13 10.81 -8.36
C THR A 25 -4.25 11.47 -9.13
N SER A 26 -4.80 12.53 -8.56
CA SER A 26 -5.77 13.41 -9.18
C SER A 26 -5.16 14.81 -9.29
N ASN A 27 -5.31 15.42 -10.47
CA ASN A 27 -4.77 16.74 -10.76
C ASN A 27 -5.89 17.75 -10.96
N ASP A 28 -5.68 18.97 -10.46
CA ASP A 28 -6.52 20.12 -10.77
C ASP A 28 -6.46 20.40 -12.28
N MET A 29 -7.62 20.58 -12.90
CA MET A 29 -7.71 20.73 -14.36
C MET A 29 -7.25 22.10 -14.86
N LYS A 30 -7.32 23.14 -14.03
CA LYS A 30 -6.92 24.50 -14.41
C LYS A 30 -5.43 24.72 -14.23
N THR A 31 -4.85 24.21 -13.14
CA THR A 31 -3.44 24.45 -12.81
C THR A 31 -2.52 23.28 -13.17
N GLY A 32 -3.08 22.09 -13.44
CA GLY A 32 -2.31 20.87 -13.67
C GLY A 32 -1.63 20.31 -12.40
N GLN A 33 -1.76 21.00 -11.27
CA GLN A 33 -1.13 20.61 -10.01
C GLN A 33 -1.81 19.39 -9.40
N LYS A 34 -1.04 18.57 -8.69
CA LYS A 34 -1.56 17.42 -7.93
C LYS A 34 -2.51 17.94 -6.85
N SER A 35 -3.79 17.62 -6.99
CA SER A 35 -4.83 18.01 -6.04
C SER A 35 -4.94 17.01 -4.91
N CYS A 36 -4.86 15.72 -5.22
CA CYS A 36 -4.86 14.65 -4.24
C CYS A 36 -4.00 13.48 -4.75
N VAL A 37 -3.14 12.97 -3.88
CA VAL A 37 -2.33 11.77 -4.11
C VAL A 37 -2.67 10.80 -2.99
N ALA A 38 -3.01 9.56 -3.32
CA ALA A 38 -3.09 8.50 -2.34
C ALA A 38 -2.10 7.41 -2.73
N ASP A 39 -1.26 7.02 -1.78
CA ASP A 39 -0.28 5.95 -1.92
C ASP A 39 -0.51 4.94 -0.78
N ILE A 40 -0.91 3.74 -1.16
CA ILE A 40 -1.28 2.67 -0.24
C ILE A 40 -0.38 1.49 -0.52
N HIS A 41 0.35 1.07 0.50
CA HIS A 41 1.24 -0.09 0.47
C HIS A 41 0.67 -1.17 1.38
N PHE A 42 0.47 -2.35 0.82
CA PHE A 42 0.08 -3.55 1.54
C PHE A 42 1.14 -4.61 1.35
N ASN A 43 1.76 -5.03 2.45
CA ASN A 43 2.81 -6.03 2.41
C ASN A 43 2.37 -7.22 3.27
N GLN A 44 2.50 -8.43 2.72
CA GLN A 44 2.25 -9.66 3.47
C GLN A 44 3.40 -10.65 3.31
N LYS A 45 3.78 -11.31 4.39
CA LYS A 45 4.77 -12.38 4.37
C LYS A 45 4.27 -13.57 5.18
N VAL A 46 4.32 -14.77 4.62
CA VAL A 46 4.07 -16.01 5.36
C VAL A 46 5.26 -16.29 6.28
N THR A 47 5.00 -16.47 7.57
CA THR A 47 6.04 -16.76 8.59
C THR A 47 6.12 -18.24 8.92
N ASP A 48 5.01 -18.96 8.90
CA ASP A 48 4.98 -20.42 9.03
C ASP A 48 3.83 -21.02 8.20
N LYS A 49 4.19 -21.82 7.19
CA LYS A 49 3.24 -22.48 6.29
C LYS A 49 2.44 -23.59 6.97
N ARG A 50 3.01 -24.28 7.97
CA ARG A 50 2.34 -25.41 8.65
C ARG A 50 1.22 -24.90 9.55
N SER A 51 1.44 -23.79 10.23
CA SER A 51 0.45 -23.16 11.10
C SER A 51 -0.39 -22.09 10.41
N GLY A 52 -0.08 -21.77 9.14
CA GLY A 52 -0.76 -20.71 8.39
C GLY A 52 -0.51 -19.30 8.95
N GLN A 53 0.57 -19.11 9.70
CA GLN A 53 0.91 -17.81 10.27
C GLN A 53 1.54 -16.90 9.23
N PHE A 54 1.16 -15.62 9.30
CA PHE A 54 1.73 -14.58 8.45
C PHE A 54 1.87 -13.25 9.21
N GLN A 55 2.66 -12.36 8.63
CA GLN A 55 2.81 -10.97 9.03
C GLN A 55 2.20 -10.07 7.95
N ARG A 56 1.57 -8.97 8.38
CA ARG A 56 1.03 -7.94 7.48
C ARG A 56 1.53 -6.57 7.88
N LYS A 57 1.77 -5.73 6.89
CA LYS A 57 2.03 -4.31 7.05
C LYS A 57 1.15 -3.53 6.10
N PHE A 58 0.54 -2.47 6.61
CA PHE A 58 -0.22 -1.52 5.83
C PHE A 58 0.38 -0.14 6.06
N ASN A 59 0.59 0.60 4.99
CA ASN A 59 0.93 2.02 5.04
C ASN A 59 0.01 2.77 4.09
N VAL A 60 -0.62 3.82 4.59
CA VAL A 60 -1.53 4.69 3.84
C VAL A 60 -1.01 6.11 3.99
N ASN A 61 -0.61 6.71 2.87
CA ASN A 61 -0.30 8.12 2.79
C ASN A 61 -1.25 8.78 1.81
N VAL A 62 -2.01 9.78 2.28
CA VAL A 62 -2.88 10.60 1.45
C VAL A 62 -2.45 12.04 1.62
N GLU A 63 -2.14 12.68 0.50
CA GLU A 63 -1.79 14.08 0.42
C GLU A 63 -2.88 14.83 -0.33
N ARG A 64 -3.25 16.01 0.18
CA ARG A 64 -4.13 16.96 -0.49
C ARG A 64 -3.35 18.23 -0.75
N GLN A 65 -3.23 18.62 -2.01
CA GLN A 65 -2.48 19.82 -2.44
C GLN A 65 -1.04 19.84 -1.89
N GLY A 66 -0.39 18.67 -1.83
CA GLY A 66 0.98 18.51 -1.31
C GLY A 66 1.11 18.54 0.21
N LEU A 67 0.00 18.65 0.95
CA LEU A 67 -0.02 18.56 2.41
C LEU A 67 -0.55 17.20 2.86
N PRO A 68 0.02 16.57 3.90
CA PRO A 68 -0.51 15.34 4.44
C PRO A 68 -1.94 15.53 4.96
N ALA A 69 -2.86 14.70 4.48
CA ALA A 69 -4.23 14.63 4.94
C ALA A 69 -4.47 13.38 5.81
N ILE A 70 -3.90 12.24 5.41
CA ILE A 70 -3.94 10.99 6.18
C ILE A 70 -2.56 10.36 6.13
N ILE A 71 -1.98 10.09 7.30
CA ILE A 71 -0.81 9.23 7.45
C ILE A 71 -1.19 8.16 8.45
N TRP A 72 -1.27 6.91 8.01
CA TRP A 72 -1.63 5.79 8.85
C TRP A 72 -0.79 4.58 8.51
N SER A 73 -0.38 3.84 9.53
CA SER A 73 0.28 2.56 9.37
C SER A 73 -0.25 1.55 10.37
N SER A 74 -0.15 0.28 9.99
CA SER A 74 -0.44 -0.86 10.87
C SER A 74 0.51 -1.99 10.57
N ASP A 75 1.18 -2.48 11.61
CA ASP A 75 2.06 -3.63 11.55
C ASP A 75 1.51 -4.74 12.44
N SER A 76 1.30 -5.92 11.88
CA SER A 76 0.98 -7.12 12.63
C SER A 76 2.11 -8.14 12.54
N PHE A 77 2.64 -8.50 13.69
CA PHE A 77 3.79 -9.39 13.84
C PHE A 77 3.43 -10.88 13.88
N SER A 78 2.15 -11.21 14.05
CA SER A 78 1.62 -12.57 13.94
C SER A 78 0.11 -12.51 13.77
N CYS A 79 -0.38 -13.05 12.66
CA CYS A 79 -1.79 -13.28 12.40
C CYS A 79 -2.01 -14.76 12.15
N SER A 80 -3.10 -15.31 12.70
CA SER A 80 -3.64 -16.60 12.28
C SER A 80 -4.44 -16.44 10.99
N ASN A 81 -4.49 -17.51 10.20
CA ASN A 81 -5.34 -17.64 9.02
C ASN A 81 -6.83 -17.61 9.36
#